data_AF-A0AAV0YFB3-F1
#
_entry.id   AF-A0AAV0YFB3-F1
#
_cell.length_a   1.000
_cell.length_b   1.000
_cell.length_c   1.000
_cell.angle_alpha   90.00
_cell.angle_beta   90.00
_cell.angle_gamma   90.00
#
_symmetry.space_group_name_H-M   'P 1'
#
loop_
_entity.id
_entity.type
_entity.pdbx_description
1 polymer ?
#
loop_
_entity_poly.entity_id
_entity_poly.type
_entity_poly.pdbx_seq_one_letter_code
_entity_poly.pdbx_strand_id
1 'polypeptide(L)'
;MVSIQKLLLILTFFTSFINPTTSQPCNSYTFPHNLNYKSCKNLPVLESSLHWNYNPTTSIVDIAFKKNNARDSSWIAWAINPNSKGMLGSQALIGYRKSDGNFKAYTSSITSYATMLQEGNISFPVYDISGIYVNNSMMIFASMQLPQNMTLVNHVWQEGIVSSDGNLKSHALTGSNLQSFGTLDFNSGIISPKTGEKKMSRTIIRNVHAILNTISWGTLMPIGVILARHLKSFEGSKGSIWFHLHRACQTIALLIGTIGFGTGLYMGNHQGLHNTPHRCVGITIFTLAVVQVCVAFCLRPKKDHKYRILWNVFHLIVGYTTVVLAIWNVFKGFDIFGGDFIWRNIYGAVIGSLVLVGLILEVVTWIRLWKKNNKRTTQELGA
;
A
#
# COMPACT_ATOMS: atom_id res chain seq x y z
N MET A 1 -41.74 -10.82 -16.25
CA MET A 1 -40.84 -11.31 -15.18
C MET A 1 -40.09 -12.52 -15.70
N VAL A 2 -38.89 -12.30 -16.26
CA VAL A 2 -37.95 -13.39 -16.57
C VAL A 2 -36.74 -13.17 -15.68
N SER A 3 -36.83 -13.83 -14.53
CA SER A 3 -35.77 -14.41 -13.71
C SER A 3 -34.44 -13.65 -13.56
N ILE A 4 -34.40 -12.85 -12.48
CA ILE A 4 -33.21 -12.39 -11.72
C ILE A 4 -32.24 -13.54 -11.36
N GLN A 5 -32.69 -14.79 -11.48
CA GLN A 5 -31.99 -16.02 -11.10
C GLN A 5 -30.94 -16.47 -12.14
N LYS A 6 -31.02 -16.03 -13.41
CA LYS A 6 -29.99 -16.35 -14.43
C LYS A 6 -28.73 -15.48 -14.33
N LEU A 7 -28.76 -14.43 -13.53
CA LEU A 7 -27.64 -13.52 -13.31
C LEU A 7 -26.58 -14.08 -12.34
N LEU A 8 -26.94 -15.08 -11.53
CA LEU A 8 -26.04 -15.68 -10.52
C LEU A 8 -25.14 -16.81 -11.04
N LEU A 9 -25.40 -17.36 -12.23
CA LEU A 9 -24.79 -18.61 -12.70
C LEU A 9 -23.54 -18.41 -13.58
N ILE A 10 -23.14 -17.16 -13.87
CA ILE A 10 -21.97 -16.82 -14.69
C ILE A 10 -20.79 -16.41 -13.78
N LEU A 11 -20.71 -16.98 -12.58
CA LEU A 11 -19.70 -16.61 -11.57
C LEU A 11 -18.58 -17.64 -11.39
N THR A 12 -18.55 -18.71 -12.17
CA THR A 12 -17.52 -19.74 -12.02
C THR A 12 -17.08 -20.23 -13.38
N PHE A 13 -15.89 -19.83 -13.83
CA PHE A 13 -14.86 -20.73 -14.36
C PHE A 13 -13.60 -19.95 -14.78
N PHE A 14 -12.45 -20.60 -14.59
CA PHE A 14 -11.07 -20.28 -15.03
C PHE A 14 -10.12 -19.56 -14.06
N THR A 15 -9.46 -20.38 -13.25
CA THR A 15 -8.09 -20.22 -12.76
C THR A 15 -7.14 -21.13 -13.56
N SER A 16 -5.96 -20.64 -13.94
CA SER A 16 -4.67 -21.36 -14.11
C SER A 16 -3.60 -20.38 -14.64
N PHE A 17 -2.66 -19.95 -13.80
CA PHE A 17 -1.28 -20.43 -13.57
C PHE A 17 -0.22 -19.75 -14.45
N ILE A 18 0.66 -18.95 -13.81
CA ILE A 18 2.05 -18.70 -14.25
C ILE A 18 2.94 -18.67 -12.99
N ASN A 19 4.06 -19.41 -13.04
CA ASN A 19 4.99 -19.64 -11.94
C ASN A 19 5.89 -18.42 -11.63
N PRO A 20 6.17 -18.13 -10.35
CA PRO A 20 7.22 -17.19 -9.98
C PRO A 20 8.60 -17.83 -10.14
N THR A 21 9.55 -17.07 -10.67
CA THR A 21 10.99 -17.38 -10.64
C THR A 21 11.46 -17.45 -9.19
N THR A 22 11.91 -18.63 -8.76
CA THR A 22 12.42 -18.87 -7.41
C THR A 22 13.90 -18.49 -7.33
N SER A 23 14.28 -17.70 -6.32
CA SER A 23 15.70 -17.56 -5.97
C SER A 23 16.20 -18.87 -5.38
N GLN A 24 17.46 -19.22 -5.63
CA GLN A 24 18.05 -20.43 -5.04
C GLN A 24 17.96 -20.41 -3.49
N PRO A 25 17.71 -21.57 -2.86
CA PRO A 25 17.65 -21.69 -1.41
C PRO A 25 19.05 -21.51 -0.80
N CYS A 26 19.14 -20.77 0.33
CA CYS A 26 20.42 -20.48 0.98
C CYS A 26 21.25 -21.73 1.35
N ASN A 27 20.60 -22.88 1.58
CA ASN A 27 21.25 -24.16 1.88
C ASN A 27 22.23 -24.64 0.81
N SER A 28 22.16 -24.09 -0.40
CA SER A 28 23.01 -24.49 -1.53
C SER A 28 24.34 -23.73 -1.62
N TYR A 29 24.56 -22.74 -0.75
CA TYR A 29 25.75 -21.89 -0.82
C TYR A 29 26.91 -22.44 0.01
N THR A 30 28.06 -22.67 -0.63
CA THR A 30 29.31 -23.06 0.04
C THR A 30 30.15 -21.82 0.32
N PHE A 31 30.50 -21.58 1.58
CA PHE A 31 31.35 -20.45 1.93
C PHE A 31 32.84 -20.74 1.68
N PRO A 32 33.64 -19.70 1.40
CA PRO A 32 35.09 -19.81 1.37
C PRO A 32 35.68 -20.27 2.71
N HIS A 33 36.91 -20.81 2.69
CA HIS A 33 37.69 -21.18 3.88
C HIS A 33 37.03 -22.22 4.82
N ASN A 34 36.21 -23.13 4.28
CA ASN A 34 35.53 -24.18 5.04
C ASN A 34 34.60 -23.67 6.17
N LEU A 35 34.14 -22.42 6.09
CA LEU A 35 33.12 -21.91 7.00
C LEU A 35 31.81 -22.64 6.71
N ASN A 36 31.29 -23.37 7.71
CA ASN A 36 30.05 -24.12 7.59
C ASN A 36 29.03 -23.62 8.60
N TYR A 37 27.83 -23.26 8.11
CA TYR A 37 26.71 -22.85 8.93
C TYR A 37 25.62 -23.91 8.92
N LYS A 38 25.18 -24.33 10.10
CA LYS A 38 24.13 -25.35 10.30
C LYS A 38 22.76 -24.84 9.89
N SER A 39 22.54 -23.53 10.04
CA SER A 39 21.25 -22.90 9.80
C SER A 39 21.39 -21.74 8.84
N CYS A 40 20.40 -21.56 7.96
CA CYS A 40 20.30 -20.38 7.13
C CYS A 40 18.86 -20.01 6.78
N LYS A 41 18.68 -18.77 6.34
CA LYS A 41 17.41 -18.27 5.84
C LYS A 41 17.59 -17.22 4.75
N ASN A 42 16.83 -17.35 3.67
CA ASN A 42 16.61 -16.28 2.71
C ASN A 42 15.72 -15.20 3.33
N LEU A 43 16.19 -13.96 3.33
CA LEU A 43 15.42 -12.81 3.78
C LEU A 43 14.45 -12.38 2.67
N PRO A 44 13.25 -11.90 3.01
CA PRO A 44 12.17 -11.70 2.04
C PRO A 44 12.43 -10.60 1.01
N VAL A 45 13.39 -9.71 1.27
CA VAL A 45 13.69 -8.54 0.44
C VAL A 45 15.19 -8.26 0.42
N LEU A 46 15.62 -7.47 -0.56
CA LEU A 46 17.01 -7.07 -0.79
C LEU A 46 17.93 -8.24 -1.16
N GLU A 47 17.42 -9.36 -1.68
CA GLU A 47 18.24 -10.50 -2.14
C GLU A 47 19.32 -10.92 -1.12
N SER A 48 18.92 -10.90 0.15
CA SER A 48 19.81 -11.15 1.27
C SER A 48 19.52 -12.50 1.90
N SER A 49 20.55 -13.10 2.50
CA SER A 49 20.41 -14.33 3.28
C SER A 49 21.26 -14.23 4.54
N LEU A 50 20.75 -14.81 5.62
CA LEU A 50 21.47 -14.92 6.89
C LEU A 50 21.79 -16.38 7.15
N HIS A 51 23.01 -16.66 7.57
CA HIS A 51 23.50 -17.98 7.95
C HIS A 51 24.06 -17.89 9.36
N TRP A 52 23.87 -18.92 10.18
CA TRP A 52 24.36 -18.89 11.55
C TRP A 52 24.62 -20.27 12.16
N ASN A 53 25.49 -20.28 13.16
CA ASN A 53 25.68 -21.34 14.13
C ASN A 53 25.42 -20.75 15.51
N TYR A 54 24.49 -21.33 16.25
CA TYR A 54 24.21 -20.91 17.63
C TYR A 54 24.76 -21.95 18.61
N ASN A 55 25.51 -21.48 19.63
CA ASN A 55 25.96 -22.29 20.74
C ASN A 55 25.14 -21.96 22.00
N PRO A 56 24.20 -22.83 22.42
CA PRO A 56 23.34 -22.58 23.58
C PRO A 56 24.09 -22.47 24.92
N THR A 57 25.27 -23.07 25.03
CA THR A 57 26.05 -23.08 26.28
C THR A 57 26.76 -21.75 26.52
N THR A 58 27.22 -21.09 25.46
CA THR A 58 27.96 -19.82 25.55
C THR A 58 27.11 -18.61 25.16
N SER A 59 25.90 -18.82 24.64
CA SER A 59 25.06 -17.79 24.02
C SER A 59 25.75 -17.03 22.88
N ILE A 60 26.77 -17.64 22.27
CA ILE A 60 27.50 -17.09 21.13
C ILE A 60 26.81 -17.55 19.85
N VAL A 61 26.67 -16.62 18.91
CA VAL A 61 26.25 -16.90 17.55
C VAL A 61 27.33 -16.47 16.57
N ASP A 62 27.74 -17.40 15.71
CA ASP A 62 28.54 -17.10 14.53
C ASP A 62 27.58 -16.83 13.38
N ILE A 63 27.76 -15.73 12.67
CA ILE A 63 26.87 -15.34 11.58
C ILE A 63 27.61 -15.04 10.28
N ALA A 64 26.93 -15.28 9.17
CA ALA A 64 27.24 -14.69 7.88
C ALA A 64 26.00 -14.01 7.30
N PHE A 65 26.06 -12.70 7.14
CA PHE A 65 25.07 -11.95 6.39
C PHE A 65 25.55 -11.75 4.96
N LYS A 66 24.79 -12.26 3.99
CA LYS A 66 25.11 -12.22 2.56
C LYS A 66 24.09 -11.38 1.81
N LYS A 67 24.58 -10.50 0.93
CA LYS A 67 23.80 -9.75 -0.06
C LYS A 67 24.28 -10.14 -1.46
N ASN A 68 23.37 -10.69 -2.28
CA ASN A 68 23.66 -10.92 -3.70
C ASN A 68 23.46 -9.64 -4.51
N ASN A 69 24.06 -9.58 -5.70
CA ASN A 69 23.94 -8.46 -6.64
C ASN A 69 24.27 -7.09 -6.01
N ALA A 70 25.26 -7.06 -5.11
CA ALA A 70 25.77 -5.85 -4.49
C ALA A 70 26.69 -5.11 -5.47
N ARG A 71 26.53 -3.78 -5.52
CA ARG A 71 27.38 -2.90 -6.34
C ARG A 71 28.69 -2.61 -5.61
N ASP A 72 29.77 -2.40 -6.35
CA ASP A 72 31.06 -2.00 -5.77
C ASP A 72 30.96 -0.75 -4.88
N SER A 73 30.14 0.23 -5.30
CA SER A 73 29.89 1.47 -4.58
C SER A 73 28.71 1.36 -3.60
N SER A 74 28.49 0.21 -2.99
CA SER A 74 27.42 -0.01 -2.01
C SER A 74 27.95 -0.46 -0.66
N TRP A 75 27.18 -0.17 0.38
CA TRP A 75 27.36 -0.72 1.71
C TRP A 75 26.18 -1.62 2.04
N ILE A 76 26.44 -2.62 2.86
CA ILE A 76 25.45 -3.54 3.39
C ILE A 76 25.48 -3.50 4.92
N ALA A 77 24.34 -3.76 5.54
CA ALA A 77 24.23 -3.81 6.98
C ALA A 77 23.27 -4.89 7.44
N TRP A 78 23.62 -5.52 8.56
CA TRP A 78 22.70 -6.33 9.35
C TRP A 78 22.83 -5.93 10.81
N ALA A 79 21.71 -5.82 11.52
CA ALA A 79 21.71 -5.29 12.86
C ALA A 79 20.68 -5.97 13.75
N ILE A 80 20.98 -6.05 15.05
CA ILE A 80 20.03 -6.44 16.09
C ILE A 80 19.51 -5.20 16.79
N ASN A 81 18.21 -5.11 17.00
CA ASN A 81 17.61 -4.10 17.85
C ASN A 81 17.12 -4.75 19.16
N PRO A 82 17.82 -4.51 20.29
CA PRO A 82 17.46 -5.12 21.57
C PRO A 82 16.15 -4.57 22.14
N ASN A 83 15.78 -3.33 21.79
CA ASN A 83 14.70 -2.59 22.45
C ASN A 83 13.46 -2.38 21.58
N SER A 84 13.58 -2.50 20.27
CA SER A 84 12.51 -2.17 19.32
C SER A 84 12.53 -3.05 18.06
N LYS A 85 11.55 -2.86 17.18
CA LYS A 85 11.46 -3.55 15.87
C LYS A 85 11.90 -2.68 14.68
N GLY A 86 12.37 -1.45 14.95
CA GLY A 86 12.73 -0.46 13.93
C GLY A 86 14.24 -0.25 13.81
N MET A 87 14.64 0.75 13.03
CA MET A 87 16.04 1.13 12.83
C MET A 87 16.66 1.82 14.07
N LEU A 88 15.91 2.69 14.75
CA LEU A 88 16.42 3.41 15.92
C LEU A 88 16.67 2.45 17.08
N GLY A 89 17.88 2.52 17.65
CA GLY A 89 18.39 1.62 18.69
C GLY A 89 19.09 0.37 18.15
N SER A 90 19.14 0.17 16.83
CA SER A 90 19.80 -0.99 16.24
C SER A 90 21.32 -0.95 16.44
N GLN A 91 21.87 -2.11 16.71
CA GLN A 91 23.29 -2.40 16.90
C GLN A 91 23.77 -3.13 15.65
N ALA A 92 24.47 -2.42 14.77
CA ALA A 92 24.68 -2.83 13.38
C ALA A 92 26.09 -3.34 13.12
N LEU A 93 26.18 -4.34 12.25
CA LEU A 93 27.38 -4.72 11.52
C LEU A 93 27.29 -4.09 10.14
N ILE A 94 28.30 -3.31 9.77
CA ILE A 94 28.38 -2.58 8.50
C ILE A 94 29.50 -3.20 7.68
N GLY A 95 29.27 -3.39 6.38
CA GLY A 95 30.25 -3.91 5.44
C GLY A 95 30.23 -3.14 4.13
N TYR A 96 31.40 -2.73 3.63
CA TYR A 96 31.51 -2.11 2.30
C TYR A 96 32.92 -2.28 1.73
N ARG A 97 33.03 -2.15 0.41
CA ARG A 97 34.32 -2.17 -0.29
C ARG A 97 34.89 -0.76 -0.36
N LYS A 98 36.12 -0.57 0.14
CA LYS A 98 36.86 0.69 0.07
C LYS A 98 37.38 0.92 -1.36
N SER A 99 37.80 2.16 -1.64
CA SER A 99 38.41 2.55 -2.92
C SER A 99 39.74 1.83 -3.21
N ASP A 100 40.46 1.38 -2.17
CA ASP A 100 41.67 0.55 -2.30
C ASP A 100 41.38 -0.92 -2.66
N GLY A 101 40.10 -1.29 -2.78
CA GLY A 101 39.64 -2.63 -3.10
C GLY A 101 39.44 -3.54 -1.88
N ASN A 102 39.91 -3.14 -0.70
CA ASN A 102 39.76 -3.91 0.54
C ASN A 102 38.33 -3.85 1.07
N PHE A 103 37.88 -4.93 1.70
CA PHE A 103 36.60 -4.94 2.39
C PHE A 103 36.75 -4.41 3.82
N LYS A 104 35.90 -3.46 4.22
CA LYS A 104 35.82 -2.98 5.60
C LYS A 104 34.56 -3.53 6.25
N ALA A 105 34.71 -4.20 7.38
CA ALA A 105 33.60 -4.61 8.24
C ALA A 105 33.81 -4.06 9.66
N TYR A 106 32.78 -3.49 10.27
CA TYR A 106 32.87 -2.85 11.59
C TYR A 106 31.49 -2.71 12.23
N THR A 107 31.45 -2.36 13.52
CA THR A 107 30.21 -2.16 14.27
C THR A 107 29.78 -0.70 14.32
N SER A 108 28.47 -0.44 14.37
CA SER A 108 27.91 0.91 14.49
C SER A 108 26.62 0.91 15.32
N SER A 109 26.50 1.86 16.26
CA SER A 109 25.29 2.05 17.05
C SER A 109 24.37 3.09 16.39
N ILE A 110 23.13 2.70 16.11
CA ILE A 110 22.17 3.54 15.37
C ILE A 110 21.23 4.24 16.35
N THR A 111 21.61 5.43 16.80
CA THR A 111 20.84 6.21 17.78
C THR A 111 19.95 7.29 17.15
N SER A 112 20.14 7.59 15.87
CA SER A 112 19.41 8.65 15.14
C SER A 112 19.20 8.31 13.67
N TYR A 113 18.15 8.86 13.06
CA TYR A 113 17.92 8.79 11.60
C TYR A 113 18.94 9.61 10.80
N ALA A 114 19.63 10.55 11.44
CA ALA A 114 20.74 11.32 10.84
C ALA A 114 22.11 10.61 10.97
N THR A 115 22.11 9.29 11.25
CA THR A 115 23.35 8.52 11.39
C THR A 115 24.18 8.56 10.11
N MET A 116 25.51 8.64 10.29
CA MET A 116 26.49 8.48 9.22
C MET A 116 27.16 7.09 9.26
N LEU A 117 26.55 6.13 9.99
CA LEU A 117 27.07 4.78 10.18
C LEU A 117 28.50 4.79 10.73
N GLN A 118 28.76 5.67 11.69
CA GLN A 118 30.08 5.84 12.30
C GLN A 118 30.50 4.57 13.03
N GLU A 119 31.79 4.25 12.91
CA GLU A 119 32.40 3.12 13.60
C GLU A 119 32.40 3.36 15.11
N GLY A 120 31.96 2.35 15.85
CA GLY A 120 31.92 2.43 17.30
C GLY A 120 31.38 1.17 17.96
N ASN A 121 31.52 1.11 19.28
CA ASN A 121 31.09 -0.03 20.06
C ASN A 121 29.56 -0.14 20.09
N ILE A 122 29.08 -1.38 20.21
CA ILE A 122 27.66 -1.70 20.35
C ILE A 122 27.38 -2.35 21.71
N SER A 123 26.10 -2.50 22.06
CA SER A 123 25.64 -2.88 23.40
C SER A 123 25.91 -4.34 23.82
N PHE A 124 26.51 -5.15 22.95
CA PHE A 124 26.90 -6.52 23.24
C PHE A 124 28.23 -6.87 22.56
N PRO A 125 29.02 -7.81 23.10
CA PRO A 125 30.30 -8.18 22.53
C PRO A 125 30.18 -8.76 21.12
N VAL A 126 31.06 -8.29 20.22
CA VAL A 126 31.27 -8.82 18.88
C VAL A 126 32.75 -9.13 18.70
N TYR A 127 33.03 -10.27 18.10
CA TYR A 127 34.33 -10.84 17.86
C TYR A 127 34.47 -11.16 16.37
N ASP A 128 35.73 -11.23 15.90
CA ASP A 128 36.09 -11.76 14.58
C ASP A 128 35.31 -11.15 13.40
N ILE A 129 35.02 -9.84 13.50
CA ILE A 129 34.32 -9.13 12.44
C ILE A 129 35.20 -9.05 11.18
N SER A 130 34.66 -9.54 10.08
CA SER A 130 35.33 -9.53 8.79
C SER A 130 34.31 -9.51 7.67
N GLY A 131 34.77 -9.39 6.44
CA GLY A 131 33.88 -9.48 5.31
C GLY A 131 34.63 -9.60 3.99
N ILE A 132 33.90 -10.01 2.97
CA ILE A 132 34.44 -10.28 1.65
C ILE A 132 33.48 -9.77 0.58
N TYR A 133 34.04 -9.44 -0.58
CA TYR A 133 33.29 -9.16 -1.79
C TYR A 133 33.77 -10.09 -2.91
N VAL A 134 32.91 -11.02 -3.31
CA VAL A 134 33.23 -12.03 -4.34
C VAL A 134 31.98 -12.27 -5.19
N ASN A 135 32.13 -12.37 -6.51
CA ASN A 135 31.03 -12.67 -7.45
C ASN A 135 29.79 -11.78 -7.25
N ASN A 136 29.99 -10.45 -7.22
CA ASN A 136 28.96 -9.45 -6.96
C ASN A 136 28.16 -9.67 -5.66
N SER A 137 28.74 -10.38 -4.69
CA SER A 137 28.11 -10.66 -3.41
C SER A 137 28.97 -10.12 -2.28
N MET A 138 28.36 -9.28 -1.43
CA MET A 138 28.99 -8.80 -0.20
C MET A 138 28.57 -9.70 0.95
N MET A 139 29.54 -10.06 1.80
CA MET A 139 29.33 -10.88 2.98
C MET A 139 29.99 -10.25 4.20
N ILE A 140 29.27 -10.20 5.32
CA ILE A 140 29.79 -9.82 6.63
C ILE A 140 29.79 -11.09 7.49
N PHE A 141 30.91 -11.36 8.15
CA PHE A 141 31.08 -12.41 9.14
C PHE A 141 31.34 -11.79 10.50
N ALA A 142 30.77 -12.38 11.54
CA ALA A 142 31.04 -12.00 12.92
C ALA A 142 30.62 -13.11 13.89
N SER A 143 31.25 -13.14 15.04
CA SER A 143 30.81 -13.93 16.20
C SER A 143 30.33 -12.97 17.28
N MET A 144 29.20 -13.21 17.91
CA MET A 144 28.63 -12.25 18.85
C MET A 144 27.88 -12.93 19.99
N GLN A 145 27.96 -12.33 21.17
CA GLN A 145 27.23 -12.82 22.34
C GLN A 145 25.84 -12.20 22.38
N LEU A 146 24.79 -13.02 22.40
CA LEU A 146 23.41 -12.52 22.38
C LEU A 146 23.06 -11.78 23.67
N PRO A 147 22.37 -10.63 23.59
CA PRO A 147 21.97 -9.87 24.77
C PRO A 147 20.98 -10.66 25.63
N GLN A 148 21.18 -10.64 26.95
CA GLN A 148 20.28 -11.21 27.96
C GLN A 148 19.98 -12.72 27.79
N ASN A 149 20.85 -13.49 27.14
CA ASN A 149 20.63 -14.91 26.81
C ASN A 149 19.31 -15.17 26.03
N MET A 150 18.77 -14.15 25.36
CA MET A 150 17.57 -14.31 24.55
C MET A 150 17.95 -14.79 23.15
N THR A 151 17.38 -15.91 22.73
CA THR A 151 17.57 -16.47 21.39
C THR A 151 16.72 -15.75 20.34
N LEU A 152 15.64 -15.10 20.77
CA LEU A 152 14.71 -14.33 19.96
C LEU A 152 15.14 -12.86 19.88
N VAL A 153 15.55 -12.41 18.70
CA VAL A 153 16.02 -11.04 18.46
C VAL A 153 15.19 -10.33 17.39
N ASN A 154 15.01 -9.02 17.53
CA ASN A 154 14.56 -8.20 16.41
C ASN A 154 15.79 -7.84 15.57
N HIS A 155 15.69 -8.05 14.27
CA HIS A 155 16.77 -7.70 13.35
C HIS A 155 16.29 -6.79 12.22
N VAL A 156 17.22 -6.04 11.65
CA VAL A 156 17.03 -5.22 10.45
C VAL A 156 18.21 -5.44 9.52
N TRP A 157 17.99 -5.33 8.22
CA TRP A 157 19.06 -5.37 7.23
C TRP A 157 18.87 -4.28 6.20
N GLN A 158 19.95 -3.75 5.65
CA GLN A 158 19.90 -2.66 4.70
C GLN A 158 21.02 -2.75 3.67
N GLU A 159 20.80 -2.03 2.58
CA GLU A 159 21.84 -1.65 1.63
C GLU A 159 21.73 -0.16 1.33
N GLY A 160 22.85 0.46 0.97
CA GLY A 160 22.89 1.85 0.53
C GLY A 160 24.13 2.17 -0.29
N ILE A 161 24.27 3.43 -0.69
CA ILE A 161 25.33 3.88 -1.59
C ILE A 161 26.53 4.41 -0.79
N VAL A 162 27.73 4.10 -1.24
CA VAL A 162 28.97 4.77 -0.83
C VAL A 162 29.27 5.87 -1.85
N SER A 163 29.41 7.11 -1.41
CA SER A 163 29.76 8.23 -2.32
C SER A 163 31.22 8.17 -2.77
N SER A 164 31.55 8.93 -3.81
CA SER A 164 32.93 9.13 -4.30
C SER A 164 33.92 9.45 -3.18
N ASP A 165 33.49 10.25 -2.20
CA ASP A 165 34.33 10.73 -1.11
C ASP A 165 34.45 9.70 0.05
N GLY A 166 33.99 8.46 -0.16
CA GLY A 166 34.04 7.38 0.83
C GLY A 166 32.95 7.40 1.90
N ASN A 167 32.06 8.40 1.90
CA ASN A 167 30.97 8.51 2.88
C ASN A 167 29.80 7.57 2.55
N LEU A 168 29.29 6.89 3.59
CA LEU A 168 28.10 6.03 3.47
C LEU A 168 26.84 6.90 3.51
N LYS A 169 26.00 6.80 2.48
CA LYS A 169 24.76 7.57 2.34
C LYS A 169 23.58 6.79 2.92
N SER A 170 22.50 7.50 3.24
CA SER A 170 21.24 6.90 3.68
C SER A 170 20.75 5.85 2.68
N HIS A 171 20.27 4.72 3.20
CA HIS A 171 19.55 3.74 2.38
C HIS A 171 18.24 4.35 1.83
N ALA A 172 17.65 3.70 0.83
CA ALA A 172 16.37 4.16 0.29
C ALA A 172 15.26 4.13 1.37
N LEU A 173 14.39 5.13 1.37
CA LEU A 173 13.28 5.25 2.32
C LEU A 173 11.96 4.70 1.76
N THR A 174 12.03 3.76 0.82
CA THR A 174 10.87 3.18 0.12
C THR A 174 11.09 1.70 -0.18
N GLY A 175 10.04 1.01 -0.65
CA GLY A 175 10.15 -0.33 -1.22
C GLY A 175 10.71 -1.37 -0.25
N SER A 176 11.67 -2.17 -0.75
CA SER A 176 12.32 -3.27 -0.04
C SER A 176 13.04 -2.83 1.25
N ASN A 177 13.63 -1.64 1.28
CA ASN A 177 14.32 -1.12 2.47
C ASN A 177 13.36 -0.82 3.64
N LEU A 178 12.08 -0.50 3.39
CA LEU A 178 11.10 -0.36 4.47
C LEU A 178 10.54 -1.70 4.97
N GLN A 179 10.82 -2.78 4.24
CA GLN A 179 10.35 -4.13 4.55
C GLN A 179 11.45 -5.01 5.17
N SER A 180 12.68 -4.52 5.24
CA SER A 180 13.87 -5.27 5.65
C SER A 180 14.08 -5.29 7.17
N PHE A 181 13.08 -5.82 7.87
CA PHE A 181 13.10 -6.07 9.31
C PHE A 181 12.32 -7.33 9.65
N GLY A 182 12.64 -7.94 10.80
CA GLY A 182 12.04 -9.20 11.22
C GLY A 182 12.37 -9.56 12.66
N THR A 183 11.91 -10.73 13.07
CA THR A 183 12.29 -11.35 14.34
C THR A 183 12.86 -12.73 14.03
N LEU A 184 14.01 -13.04 14.62
CA LEU A 184 14.76 -14.27 14.39
C LEU A 184 14.97 -14.97 15.73
N ASP A 185 14.64 -16.25 15.80
CA ASP A 185 15.05 -17.12 16.90
C ASP A 185 16.25 -17.97 16.47
N PHE A 186 17.40 -17.73 17.08
CA PHE A 186 18.65 -18.42 16.75
C PHE A 186 18.66 -19.90 17.14
N ASN A 187 17.81 -20.31 18.09
CA ASN A 187 17.76 -21.69 18.59
C ASN A 187 16.84 -22.60 17.76
N SER A 188 15.60 -22.17 17.52
CA SER A 188 14.66 -22.94 16.68
C SER A 188 14.93 -22.79 15.18
N GLY A 189 15.67 -21.73 14.81
CA GLY A 189 15.84 -21.31 13.41
C GLY A 189 14.55 -20.88 12.72
N ILE A 190 13.45 -20.77 13.47
CA ILE A 190 12.18 -20.27 13.00
C ILE A 190 12.25 -18.74 13.00
N ILE A 191 12.38 -18.15 11.82
CA ILE A 191 11.97 -16.76 11.63
C ILE A 191 10.45 -16.76 11.67
N SER A 192 9.87 -16.39 12.81
CA SER A 192 8.43 -16.12 12.88
C SER A 192 8.15 -14.80 12.15
N PRO A 193 7.43 -14.80 11.01
CA PRO A 193 6.85 -13.57 10.54
C PRO A 193 5.72 -13.24 11.52
N LYS A 194 5.93 -12.22 12.37
CA LYS A 194 4.96 -11.64 13.31
C LYS A 194 4.75 -12.42 14.63
N THR A 195 5.24 -11.85 15.73
CA THR A 195 4.35 -11.49 16.85
C THR A 195 3.91 -10.04 16.58
N GLY A 196 2.67 -9.66 16.28
CA GLY A 196 1.34 -10.24 16.47
C GLY A 196 0.35 -9.07 16.52
N GLU A 197 0.76 -7.92 17.07
CA GLU A 197 -0.15 -6.79 17.29
C GLU A 197 -0.02 -5.66 16.24
N LYS A 198 1.19 -5.11 15.99
CA LYS A 198 1.32 -3.94 15.11
C LYS A 198 1.21 -4.23 13.60
N LYS A 199 1.71 -5.36 13.07
CA LYS A 199 1.57 -5.67 11.62
C LYS A 199 0.15 -6.13 11.26
N MET A 200 -0.53 -6.83 12.18
CA MET A 200 -1.95 -7.13 12.04
C MET A 200 -2.76 -5.83 12.04
N SER A 201 -2.56 -4.96 13.02
CA SER A 201 -3.22 -3.64 13.06
C SER A 201 -2.96 -2.79 11.81
N ARG A 202 -1.70 -2.71 11.32
CA ARG A 202 -1.35 -1.97 10.09
C ARG A 202 -1.98 -2.55 8.82
N THR A 203 -1.97 -3.87 8.64
CA THR A 203 -2.64 -4.50 7.48
C THR A 203 -4.16 -4.38 7.59
N ILE A 204 -4.72 -4.57 8.78
CA ILE A 204 -6.16 -4.39 9.03
C ILE A 204 -6.58 -2.97 8.70
N ILE A 205 -5.90 -1.94 9.22
CA ILE A 205 -6.32 -0.56 8.98
C ILE A 205 -6.15 -0.13 7.53
N ARG A 206 -5.13 -0.65 6.81
CA ARG A 206 -5.00 -0.48 5.35
C ARG A 206 -6.16 -1.12 4.61
N ASN A 207 -6.51 -2.36 4.95
CA ASN A 207 -7.60 -3.08 4.32
C ASN A 207 -8.95 -2.40 4.61
N VAL A 208 -9.18 -1.98 5.86
CA VAL A 208 -10.36 -1.21 6.26
C VAL A 208 -10.43 0.11 5.48
N HIS A 209 -9.33 0.87 5.41
CA HIS A 209 -9.26 2.09 4.62
C HIS A 209 -9.61 1.83 3.15
N ALA A 210 -8.99 0.83 2.52
CA ALA A 210 -9.21 0.49 1.13
C ALA A 210 -10.67 0.05 0.88
N ILE A 211 -11.21 -0.85 1.69
CA ILE A 211 -12.58 -1.37 1.55
C ILE A 211 -13.60 -0.24 1.74
N LEU A 212 -13.51 0.52 2.83
CA LEU A 212 -14.46 1.59 3.12
C LEU A 212 -14.47 2.64 2.01
N ASN A 213 -13.31 3.08 1.54
CA ASN A 213 -13.22 4.11 0.50
C ASN A 213 -13.57 3.60 -0.91
N THR A 214 -13.30 2.33 -1.21
CA THR A 214 -13.72 1.72 -2.49
C THR A 214 -15.24 1.58 -2.55
N ILE A 215 -15.88 1.13 -1.47
CA ILE A 215 -17.33 1.00 -1.38
C ILE A 215 -18.00 2.38 -1.42
N SER A 216 -17.55 3.32 -0.59
CA SER A 216 -18.16 4.66 -0.48
C SER A 216 -17.87 5.56 -1.69
N TRP A 217 -16.67 6.13 -1.74
CA TRP A 217 -16.24 7.09 -2.76
C TRP A 217 -16.14 6.44 -4.13
N GLY A 218 -15.60 5.22 -4.17
CA GLY A 218 -15.34 4.52 -5.42
C GLY A 218 -16.58 3.94 -6.10
N THR A 219 -17.66 3.64 -5.38
CA THR A 219 -18.79 2.85 -5.92
C THR A 219 -20.16 3.45 -5.62
N LEU A 220 -20.50 3.70 -4.35
CA LEU A 220 -21.82 4.24 -3.99
C LEU A 220 -22.05 5.65 -4.56
N MET A 221 -21.02 6.51 -4.58
CA MET A 221 -21.15 7.87 -5.14
C MET A 221 -21.48 7.85 -6.64
N PRO A 222 -20.76 7.11 -7.51
CA PRO A 222 -21.16 6.89 -8.90
C PRO A 222 -22.58 6.33 -9.05
N ILE A 223 -22.97 5.32 -8.26
CA ILE A 223 -24.33 4.75 -8.30
C ILE A 223 -25.38 5.83 -8.01
N GLY A 224 -25.18 6.64 -6.97
CA GLY A 224 -26.08 7.74 -6.65
C GLY A 224 -26.22 8.77 -7.77
N VAL A 225 -25.15 9.04 -8.53
CA VAL A 225 -25.19 9.93 -9.70
C VAL A 225 -25.96 9.31 -10.86
N ILE A 226 -25.71 8.03 -11.17
CA ILE A 226 -26.43 7.28 -12.22
C ILE A 226 -27.93 7.24 -11.91
N LEU A 227 -28.31 6.89 -10.67
CA LEU A 227 -29.71 6.88 -10.23
C LEU A 227 -30.37 8.26 -10.40
N ALA A 228 -29.70 9.32 -9.97
CA ALA A 228 -30.23 10.68 -10.08
C ALA A 228 -30.44 11.11 -11.53
N ARG A 229 -29.51 10.76 -12.42
CA ARG A 229 -29.57 11.14 -13.84
C ARG A 229 -30.71 10.42 -14.55
N HIS A 230 -30.75 9.10 -14.44
CA HIS A 230 -31.65 8.30 -15.27
C HIS A 230 -33.06 8.22 -14.67
N LEU A 231 -33.22 7.94 -13.36
CA LEU A 231 -34.57 7.82 -12.76
C LEU A 231 -35.34 9.14 -12.82
N LYS A 232 -34.65 10.28 -12.71
CA LYS A 232 -35.27 11.60 -12.92
C LYS A 232 -35.90 11.74 -14.32
N SER A 233 -35.33 11.10 -15.34
CA SER A 233 -35.92 11.08 -16.68
C SER A 233 -37.10 10.11 -16.80
N PHE A 234 -37.13 9.02 -16.02
CA PHE A 234 -38.25 8.07 -16.01
C PHE A 234 -39.48 8.62 -15.28
N GLU A 235 -39.28 9.27 -14.13
CA GLU A 235 -40.37 9.79 -13.28
C GLU A 235 -40.77 11.24 -13.60
N GLY A 236 -39.94 11.96 -14.35
CA GLY A 236 -40.12 13.39 -14.59
C GLY A 236 -39.84 14.25 -13.36
N SER A 237 -39.90 15.59 -13.52
CA SER A 237 -39.51 16.56 -12.48
C SER A 237 -40.41 16.59 -11.22
N LYS A 238 -41.54 15.87 -11.26
CA LYS A 238 -42.50 15.69 -10.15
C LYS A 238 -42.22 14.44 -9.32
N GLY A 239 -41.50 13.44 -9.85
CA GLY A 239 -41.07 12.27 -9.08
C GLY A 239 -40.04 12.64 -8.02
N SER A 240 -40.18 12.09 -6.82
CA SER A 240 -39.28 12.32 -5.69
C SER A 240 -38.33 11.15 -5.42
N ILE A 241 -38.58 9.97 -6.00
CA ILE A 241 -37.83 8.74 -5.66
C ILE A 241 -36.38 8.87 -6.09
N TRP A 242 -36.09 9.37 -7.30
CA TRP A 242 -34.71 9.64 -7.73
C TRP A 242 -33.95 10.53 -6.74
N PHE A 243 -34.63 11.54 -6.18
CA PHE A 243 -34.04 12.49 -5.24
C PHE A 243 -33.78 11.84 -3.89
N HIS A 244 -34.70 11.02 -3.40
CA HIS A 244 -34.53 10.27 -2.16
C HIS A 244 -33.43 9.21 -2.27
N LEU A 245 -33.41 8.44 -3.37
CA LEU A 245 -32.38 7.43 -3.62
C LEU A 245 -30.99 8.07 -3.79
N HIS A 246 -30.89 9.14 -4.58
CA HIS A 246 -29.64 9.89 -4.70
C HIS A 246 -29.16 10.37 -3.33
N ARG A 247 -30.03 11.05 -2.58
CA ARG A 247 -29.69 11.56 -1.24
C ARG A 247 -29.25 10.42 -0.32
N ALA A 248 -29.97 9.30 -0.29
CA ALA A 248 -29.62 8.14 0.53
C ALA A 248 -28.24 7.59 0.16
N CYS A 249 -27.97 7.33 -1.13
CA CYS A 249 -26.66 6.87 -1.59
C CYS A 249 -25.53 7.83 -1.19
N GLN A 250 -25.71 9.14 -1.43
CA GLN A 250 -24.68 10.13 -1.12
C GLN A 250 -24.45 10.27 0.39
N THR A 251 -25.50 10.24 1.20
CA THR A 251 -25.38 10.30 2.67
C THR A 251 -24.67 9.06 3.22
N ILE A 252 -25.05 7.85 2.78
CA ILE A 252 -24.38 6.62 3.21
C ILE A 252 -22.91 6.60 2.77
N ALA A 253 -22.64 6.98 1.53
CA ALA A 253 -21.28 7.08 1.02
C ALA A 253 -20.45 8.08 1.84
N LEU A 254 -20.99 9.26 2.17
CA LEU A 254 -20.25 10.24 2.97
C LEU A 254 -19.96 9.75 4.38
N LEU A 255 -20.90 9.06 5.05
CA LEU A 255 -20.69 8.51 6.39
C LEU A 255 -19.59 7.45 6.41
N ILE A 256 -19.69 6.44 5.54
CA ILE A 256 -18.68 5.38 5.38
C ILE A 256 -17.34 5.98 4.96
N GLY A 257 -17.38 6.91 4.00
CA GLY A 257 -16.22 7.59 3.45
C GLY A 257 -15.50 8.49 4.46
N THR A 258 -16.21 9.05 5.45
CA THR A 258 -15.61 9.82 6.54
C THR A 258 -14.79 8.92 7.47
N ILE A 259 -15.32 7.74 7.81
CA ILE A 259 -14.58 6.72 8.58
C ILE A 259 -13.34 6.27 7.79
N GLY A 260 -13.53 5.97 6.50
CA GLY A 260 -12.45 5.65 5.58
C GLY A 260 -11.38 6.74 5.50
N PHE A 261 -11.77 8.01 5.40
CA PHE A 261 -10.86 9.16 5.38
C PHE A 261 -10.08 9.29 6.69
N GLY A 262 -10.75 9.14 7.84
CA GLY A 262 -10.13 9.16 9.16
C GLY A 262 -9.03 8.10 9.33
N THR A 263 -9.27 6.87 8.86
CA THR A 263 -8.22 5.82 8.87
C THR A 263 -7.01 6.20 8.01
N GLY A 264 -7.21 6.93 6.91
CA GLY A 264 -6.13 7.44 6.05
C GLY A 264 -5.26 8.48 6.75
N LEU A 265 -5.88 9.45 7.44
CA LEU A 265 -5.17 10.44 8.26
C LEU A 265 -4.41 9.78 9.41
N TYR A 266 -5.03 8.81 10.08
CA TYR A 266 -4.40 8.04 11.14
C TYR A 266 -3.13 7.33 10.65
N MET A 267 -3.20 6.63 9.51
CA MET A 267 -2.05 5.97 8.89
C MET A 267 -0.94 6.95 8.52
N GLY A 268 -1.30 8.12 7.97
CA GLY A 268 -0.34 9.17 7.66
C GLY A 268 0.41 9.63 8.91
N ASN A 269 -0.31 10.02 9.97
CA ASN A 269 0.29 10.65 11.14
C ASN A 269 1.01 9.65 12.08
N HIS A 270 0.55 8.40 12.17
CA HIS A 270 1.07 7.44 13.16
C HIS A 270 1.94 6.32 12.56
N GLN A 271 1.83 6.07 11.25
CA GLN A 271 2.56 4.97 10.60
C GLN A 271 3.59 5.44 9.57
N GLY A 272 3.73 6.76 9.38
CA GLY A 272 4.65 7.37 8.42
C GLY A 272 4.34 7.02 6.96
N LEU A 273 3.11 6.56 6.67
CA LEU A 273 2.70 6.18 5.33
C LEU A 273 2.23 7.41 4.56
N HIS A 274 3.18 8.09 3.93
CA HIS A 274 2.90 9.28 3.15
C HIS A 274 3.00 9.01 1.66
N ASN A 275 1.88 9.16 0.95
CA ASN A 275 1.87 9.37 -0.49
C ASN A 275 1.24 10.74 -0.76
N THR A 276 2.07 11.70 -1.13
CA THR A 276 1.65 13.09 -1.27
C THR A 276 0.50 13.25 -2.27
N PRO A 277 0.56 12.68 -3.51
CA PRO A 277 -0.55 12.79 -4.45
C PRO A 277 -1.88 12.21 -3.95
N HIS A 278 -1.90 10.97 -3.44
CA HIS A 278 -3.12 10.32 -2.98
C HIS A 278 -3.73 11.03 -1.76
N ARG A 279 -2.89 11.51 -0.84
CA ARG A 279 -3.33 12.28 0.33
C ARG A 279 -3.95 13.61 -0.09
N CYS A 280 -3.27 14.39 -0.95
CA CYS A 280 -3.77 15.68 -1.41
C CYS A 280 -5.11 15.53 -2.12
N VAL A 281 -5.20 14.60 -3.07
CA VAL A 281 -6.46 14.34 -3.80
C VAL A 281 -7.55 13.81 -2.86
N GLY A 282 -7.22 12.93 -1.91
CA GLY A 282 -8.15 12.46 -0.89
C GLY A 282 -8.75 13.60 -0.03
N ILE A 283 -7.92 14.55 0.40
CA ILE A 283 -8.38 15.75 1.12
C ILE A 283 -9.27 16.61 0.21
N THR A 284 -8.87 16.83 -1.05
CA THR A 284 -9.67 17.59 -2.01
C THR A 284 -11.06 16.96 -2.22
N ILE A 285 -11.15 15.64 -2.43
CA ILE A 285 -12.43 14.92 -2.56
C ILE A 285 -13.31 15.16 -1.34
N PHE A 286 -12.75 15.00 -0.14
CA PHE A 286 -13.49 15.17 1.11
C PHE A 286 -14.02 16.61 1.25
N THR A 287 -13.18 17.61 0.99
CA THR A 287 -13.58 19.02 1.01
C THR A 287 -14.68 19.32 -0.01
N LEU A 288 -14.54 18.86 -1.25
CA LEU A 288 -15.56 19.07 -2.29
C LEU A 288 -16.90 18.39 -1.93
N ALA A 289 -16.86 17.20 -1.32
CA ALA A 289 -18.06 16.49 -0.87
C ALA A 289 -18.77 17.20 0.28
N VAL A 290 -18.03 17.72 1.27
CA VAL A 290 -18.61 18.52 2.36
C VAL A 290 -19.23 19.80 1.82
N VAL A 291 -18.52 20.51 0.94
CA VAL A 291 -19.05 21.72 0.28
C VAL A 291 -20.33 21.40 -0.50
N GLN A 292 -20.36 20.30 -1.25
CA GLN A 292 -21.55 19.79 -1.95
C GLN A 292 -22.75 19.64 -1.02
N VAL A 293 -22.57 18.97 0.13
CA VAL A 293 -23.65 18.75 1.10
C VAL A 293 -24.08 20.05 1.76
N CYS A 294 -23.14 20.90 2.19
CA CYS A 294 -23.45 22.20 2.80
C CYS A 294 -24.23 23.10 1.84
N VAL A 295 -23.81 23.21 0.59
CA VAL A 295 -24.51 24.02 -0.43
C VAL A 295 -25.87 23.40 -0.78
N ALA A 296 -25.98 22.07 -0.80
CA ALA A 296 -27.24 21.38 -1.07
C ALA A 296 -28.26 21.46 0.07
N PHE A 297 -27.80 21.59 1.32
CA PHE A 297 -28.66 21.70 2.50
C PHE A 297 -29.00 23.16 2.84
N CYS A 298 -27.98 24.03 2.92
CA CYS A 298 -28.14 25.39 3.40
C CYS A 298 -28.53 26.40 2.30
N LEU A 299 -28.11 26.16 1.05
CA LEU A 299 -28.18 27.16 -0.02
C LEU A 299 -29.01 26.73 -1.23
N ARG A 300 -29.81 25.66 -1.09
CA ARG A 300 -30.63 25.14 -2.19
C ARG A 300 -31.83 26.05 -2.48
N PRO A 301 -31.89 26.74 -3.64
CA PRO A 301 -33.02 27.62 -3.95
C PRO A 301 -34.28 26.84 -4.31
N LYS A 302 -35.45 27.48 -4.14
CA LYS A 302 -36.75 26.99 -4.64
C LYS A 302 -36.72 26.78 -6.17
N LYS A 303 -37.58 25.90 -6.69
CA LYS A 303 -37.53 25.43 -8.09
C LYS A 303 -37.69 26.54 -9.13
N ASP A 304 -38.40 27.61 -8.76
CA ASP A 304 -38.77 28.80 -9.52
C ASP A 304 -37.78 29.96 -9.38
N HIS A 305 -36.79 29.85 -8.50
CA HIS A 305 -35.85 30.94 -8.21
C HIS A 305 -34.74 31.06 -9.27
N LYS A 306 -34.35 32.29 -9.67
CA LYS A 306 -33.30 32.53 -10.69
C LYS A 306 -31.95 31.83 -10.40
N TYR A 307 -31.53 31.82 -9.13
CA TYR A 307 -30.29 31.15 -8.71
C TYR A 307 -30.37 29.62 -8.74
N ARG A 308 -31.54 29.03 -9.01
CA ARG A 308 -31.69 27.57 -9.16
C ARG A 308 -30.81 27.03 -10.29
N ILE A 309 -30.66 27.80 -11.37
CA ILE A 309 -29.81 27.43 -12.51
C ILE A 309 -28.34 27.38 -12.08
N LEU A 310 -27.85 28.44 -11.43
CA LEU A 310 -26.48 28.50 -10.91
C LEU A 310 -26.21 27.36 -9.93
N TRP A 311 -27.13 27.10 -9.00
CA TRP A 311 -27.02 25.98 -8.06
C TRP A 311 -26.96 24.63 -8.79
N ASN A 312 -27.77 24.42 -9.83
CA ASN A 312 -27.74 23.17 -10.61
C ASN A 312 -26.40 23.00 -11.35
N VAL A 313 -25.87 24.07 -11.96
CA VAL A 313 -24.57 24.03 -12.67
C VAL A 313 -23.43 23.72 -11.69
N PHE A 314 -23.39 24.44 -10.56
CA PHE A 314 -22.44 24.20 -9.49
C PHE A 314 -22.51 22.75 -8.98
N HIS A 315 -23.72 22.29 -8.64
CA HIS A 315 -23.96 20.94 -8.11
C HIS A 315 -23.56 19.85 -9.13
N LEU A 316 -23.74 20.11 -10.43
CA LEU A 316 -23.29 19.20 -11.48
C LEU A 316 -21.77 19.17 -11.57
N ILE A 317 -21.13 20.31 -11.80
CA ILE A 317 -19.67 20.40 -12.05
C ILE A 317 -18.89 19.84 -10.86
N VAL A 318 -19.21 20.30 -9.65
CA VAL A 318 -18.51 19.84 -8.44
C VAL A 318 -18.80 18.36 -8.20
N GLY A 319 -20.04 17.91 -8.39
CA GLY A 319 -20.41 16.51 -8.19
C GLY A 319 -19.66 15.54 -9.10
N TYR A 320 -19.61 15.81 -10.40
CA TYR A 320 -18.88 14.98 -11.37
C TYR A 320 -17.37 15.04 -11.13
N THR A 321 -16.82 16.23 -10.82
CA THR A 321 -15.40 16.38 -10.49
C THR A 321 -15.03 15.51 -9.29
N THR A 322 -15.82 15.54 -8.21
CA THR A 322 -15.61 14.70 -7.03
C THR A 322 -15.62 13.21 -7.37
N VAL A 323 -16.55 12.76 -8.21
CA VAL A 323 -16.63 11.33 -8.62
C VAL A 323 -15.42 10.91 -9.44
N VAL A 324 -14.99 11.72 -10.41
CA VAL A 324 -13.80 11.43 -11.24
C VAL A 324 -12.54 11.35 -10.39
N LEU A 325 -12.34 12.34 -9.50
CA LEU A 325 -11.22 12.35 -8.57
C LEU A 325 -11.27 11.15 -7.63
N ALA A 326 -12.45 10.77 -7.12
CA ALA A 326 -12.62 9.60 -6.26
C ALA A 326 -12.18 8.30 -6.95
N ILE A 327 -12.66 8.05 -8.17
CA ILE A 327 -12.27 6.85 -8.95
C ILE A 327 -10.76 6.82 -9.16
N TRP A 328 -10.17 7.92 -9.61
CA TRP A 328 -8.72 8.03 -9.79
C TRP A 328 -7.96 7.78 -8.49
N ASN A 329 -8.44 8.35 -7.38
CA ASN A 329 -7.77 8.23 -6.08
C ASN A 329 -7.85 6.82 -5.50
N VAL A 330 -8.92 6.08 -5.80
CA VAL A 330 -9.04 4.64 -5.45
C VAL A 330 -8.03 3.81 -6.24
N PHE A 331 -7.90 4.02 -7.55
CA PHE A 331 -6.84 3.37 -8.34
C PHE A 331 -5.45 3.70 -7.82
N LYS A 332 -5.20 4.98 -7.51
CA LYS A 332 -3.93 5.40 -6.93
C LYS A 332 -3.67 4.73 -5.57
N GLY A 333 -4.71 4.54 -4.76
CA GLY A 333 -4.64 3.80 -3.51
C GLY A 333 -4.19 2.35 -3.72
N PHE A 334 -4.75 1.66 -4.71
CA PHE A 334 -4.30 0.30 -5.05
C PHE A 334 -2.83 0.25 -5.48
N ASP A 335 -2.36 1.22 -6.28
CA ASP A 335 -0.95 1.27 -6.69
C ASP A 335 0.01 1.49 -5.49
N ILE A 336 -0.41 2.26 -4.47
CA ILE A 336 0.42 2.56 -3.29
C ILE A 336 0.59 1.34 -2.39
N PHE A 337 -0.50 0.60 -2.16
CA PHE A 337 -0.47 -0.51 -1.21
C PHE A 337 0.10 -1.80 -1.81
N GLY A 338 0.59 -1.74 -3.06
CA GLY A 338 0.88 -2.94 -3.85
C GLY A 338 -0.36 -3.83 -3.91
N GLY A 339 -1.53 -3.21 -3.98
CA GLY A 339 -2.81 -3.92 -3.99
C GLY A 339 -2.74 -4.96 -5.07
N ASP A 340 -2.98 -6.23 -4.69
CA ASP A 340 -2.88 -7.34 -5.63
C ASP A 340 -3.55 -6.91 -6.93
N PHE A 341 -2.88 -7.15 -8.06
CA PHE A 341 -3.39 -6.85 -9.40
C PHE A 341 -4.87 -7.23 -9.56
N ILE A 342 -5.29 -8.29 -8.84
CA ILE A 342 -6.65 -8.73 -8.60
C ILE A 342 -7.58 -7.60 -8.12
N TRP A 343 -7.32 -6.94 -6.99
CA TRP A 343 -8.21 -5.92 -6.42
C TRP A 343 -8.36 -4.70 -7.31
N ARG A 344 -7.26 -4.25 -7.92
CA ARG A 344 -7.28 -3.13 -8.87
C ARG A 344 -8.15 -3.45 -10.08
N ASN A 345 -8.04 -4.67 -10.61
CA ASN A 345 -8.81 -5.10 -11.77
C ASN A 345 -10.28 -5.40 -11.42
N ILE A 346 -10.56 -5.96 -10.24
CA ILE A 346 -11.93 -6.13 -9.75
C ILE A 346 -12.62 -4.76 -9.69
N TYR A 347 -11.96 -3.77 -9.06
CA TYR A 347 -12.50 -2.43 -9.03
C TYR A 347 -12.65 -1.82 -10.43
N GLY A 348 -11.67 -2.03 -11.31
CA GLY A 348 -11.76 -1.63 -12.72
C GLY A 348 -12.95 -2.24 -13.45
N ALA A 349 -13.25 -3.51 -13.22
CA ALA A 349 -14.43 -4.18 -13.76
C ALA A 349 -15.72 -3.61 -13.18
N VAL A 350 -15.76 -3.30 -11.87
CA VAL A 350 -16.92 -2.63 -11.23
C VAL A 350 -17.18 -1.28 -11.90
N ILE A 351 -16.16 -0.44 -12.04
CA ILE A 351 -16.31 0.87 -12.70
C ILE A 351 -16.70 0.72 -14.18
N GLY A 352 -16.06 -0.20 -14.91
CA GLY A 352 -16.42 -0.52 -16.29
C GLY A 352 -17.88 -0.94 -16.43
N SER A 353 -18.38 -1.74 -15.50
CA SER A 353 -19.79 -2.17 -15.47
C SER A 353 -20.75 -1.01 -15.20
N LEU A 354 -20.39 -0.10 -14.26
CA LEU A 354 -21.19 1.09 -13.97
C LEU A 354 -21.24 2.05 -15.16
N VAL A 355 -20.12 2.23 -15.87
CA VAL A 355 -20.06 3.01 -17.10
C VAL A 355 -20.95 2.38 -18.17
N LEU A 356 -20.86 1.06 -18.38
CA LEU A 356 -21.71 0.35 -19.34
C LEU A 356 -23.21 0.50 -19.01
N VAL A 357 -23.58 0.33 -17.74
CA VAL A 357 -24.96 0.54 -17.28
C VAL A 357 -25.41 1.97 -17.54
N GLY A 358 -24.57 2.96 -17.22
CA GLY A 358 -24.83 4.37 -17.50
C GLY A 358 -25.06 4.62 -18.99
N LEU A 359 -24.23 4.06 -19.87
CA LEU A 359 -24.38 4.18 -21.32
C LEU A 359 -25.68 3.56 -21.84
N ILE A 360 -26.02 2.35 -21.36
CA ILE A 360 -27.29 1.69 -21.73
C ILE A 360 -28.48 2.55 -21.28
N LEU A 361 -28.46 3.03 -20.03
CA LEU A 361 -29.53 3.86 -19.50
C LEU A 361 -29.63 5.20 -20.24
N GLU A 362 -28.50 5.77 -20.68
CA GLU A 362 -28.47 6.98 -21.50
C GLU A 362 -29.18 6.70 -22.84
N VAL A 363 -28.80 5.64 -23.57
CA VAL A 363 -29.44 5.25 -24.85
C VAL A 363 -30.95 5.05 -24.67
N VAL A 364 -31.38 4.32 -23.63
CA VAL A 364 -32.81 4.10 -23.34
C VAL A 364 -33.53 5.42 -23.06
N THR A 365 -32.89 6.31 -22.32
CA THR A 365 -33.44 7.64 -22.00
C THR A 365 -33.63 8.47 -23.27
N TRP A 366 -32.65 8.48 -24.17
CA TRP A 366 -32.72 9.17 -25.47
C TRP A 366 -33.81 8.61 -26.37
N ILE A 367 -33.90 7.28 -26.51
CA ILE A 367 -34.97 6.63 -27.31
C ILE A 367 -36.35 7.04 -26.79
N ARG A 368 -36.53 7.08 -25.47
CA ARG A 368 -37.80 7.49 -24.86
C ARG A 368 -38.12 8.96 -25.13
N LEU A 369 -37.15 9.85 -24.97
CA LEU A 369 -37.32 11.28 -25.25
C LEU A 369 -37.66 11.52 -26.73
N TRP A 370 -36.98 10.83 -27.64
CA TRP A 370 -37.26 10.89 -29.07
C TRP A 370 -38.69 10.41 -29.38
N LYS A 371 -39.12 9.25 -28.86
CA LYS A 371 -40.51 8.77 -29.02
C LYS A 371 -41.55 9.74 -28.46
N LYS A 372 -41.25 10.40 -27.33
CA LYS A 372 -42.16 11.40 -26.72
C LYS A 372 -42.28 12.65 -27.59
N ASN A 373 -41.16 13.14 -28.14
CA ASN A 373 -41.16 14.30 -29.02
C ASN A 373 -41.90 14.00 -30.32
N ASN A 374 -41.66 12.86 -30.96
CA ASN A 374 -42.40 12.46 -32.17
C ASN A 374 -43.91 12.38 -31.93
N LYS A 375 -44.36 11.79 -30.81
CA LYS A 375 -45.79 11.74 -30.46
C LYS A 375 -46.42 13.13 -30.29
N ARG A 376 -45.69 14.09 -29.71
CA ARG A 376 -46.16 15.49 -29.60
C ARG A 376 -46.26 16.15 -30.96
N THR A 377 -45.24 16.02 -31.79
CA THR A 377 -45.23 16.57 -33.15
C THR A 377 -46.37 16.01 -34.00
N THR A 378 -46.67 14.70 -33.90
CA THR A 378 -47.82 14.10 -34.59
C THR A 378 -49.17 14.61 -34.06
N GLN A 379 -49.29 14.89 -32.76
CA GLN A 379 -50.50 15.48 -32.18
C GLN A 379 -50.69 16.96 -32.57
N GLU A 380 -49.59 17.72 -32.70
CA GLU A 380 -49.62 19.13 -33.12
C GLU A 380 -49.85 19.30 -34.63
N LEU A 381 -49.51 18.31 -35.45
CA LEU A 381 -49.76 18.31 -36.91
C LEU A 381 -51.12 17.71 -37.30
N GLY A 382 -51.76 16.98 -36.39
CA GLY A 382 -53.08 16.35 -36.59
C GLY A 382 -54.25 17.10 -35.95
N ALA A 383 -53.98 18.22 -35.29
CA ALA A 383 -54.93 19.19 -34.76
C ALA A 383 -54.78 20.49 -35.54
#